data_AF-D0Z3M4-F1
#
_entry.id   AF-D0Z3M4-F1
#
_cell.length_a   1.000
_cell.length_b   1.000
_cell.length_c   1.000
_cell.angle_alpha   90.00
_cell.angle_beta   90.00
_cell.angle_gamma   90.00
#
_symmetry.space_group_name_H-M   'P 1'
#
loop_
_entity.id
_entity.type
_entity.pdbx_description
1 polymer ?
#
loop_
_entity_poly.entity_id
_entity_poly.type
_entity_poly.pdbx_seq_one_letter_code
_entity_poly.pdbx_strand_id
1 'polypeptide(L)' 'MDKQAAYAVWKVSNAKAGPEVFSELLNNIVDDDEREFFEQAVVKYKAQMGVR' A
#
# COMPACT_ATOMS: atom_id res chain seq x y z
N MET A 1 -1.54 -3.83 9.17
CA MET A 1 -1.67 -3.35 7.77
C MET A 1 -2.03 -1.89 7.55
N ASP A 2 -3.14 -1.34 8.09
CA ASP A 2 -3.70 -0.06 7.61
C ASP A 2 -2.69 1.12 7.63
N LYS A 3 -1.90 1.24 8.71
CA LYS A 3 -0.81 2.22 8.81
C LYS A 3 0.33 2.00 7.79
N GLN A 4 0.68 0.75 7.50
CA GLN A 4 1.72 0.43 6.51
C GLN A 4 1.26 0.76 5.10
N ALA A 5 0.01 0.43 4.76
CA ALA A 5 -0.61 0.78 3.48
C ALA A 5 -0.67 2.31 3.30
N ALA A 6 -1.17 3.03 4.30
CA ALA A 6 -1.21 4.49 4.28
C ALA A 6 0.18 5.12 4.09
N TYR A 7 1.19 4.61 4.80
CA TYR A 7 2.56 5.11 4.68
C TYR A 7 3.20 4.78 3.32
N ALA A 8 2.94 3.60 2.76
CA ALA A 8 3.39 3.21 1.43
C ALA A 8 2.78 4.14 0.36
N VAL A 9 1.46 4.38 0.41
CA VAL A 9 0.79 5.31 -0.51
C VAL A 9 1.33 6.73 -0.35
N TRP A 10 1.55 7.20 0.89
CA TRP A 10 2.14 8.51 1.14
C TRP A 10 3.54 8.63 0.51
N LYS A 11 4.39 7.60 0.64
CA LYS A 11 5.73 7.59 0.00
C LYS A 11 5.62 7.74 -1.51
N VAL A 12 4.71 7.01 -2.16
CA VAL A 12 4.48 7.10 -3.61
C VAL A 12 3.93 8.47 -4.00
N SER A 13 2.95 8.98 -3.26
CA SER A 13 2.36 10.31 -3.50
C SER A 13 3.39 11.45 -3.40
N ASN A 14 4.44 11.27 -2.61
CA ASN A 14 5.49 12.27 -2.38
C ASN A 14 6.77 11.97 -3.19
N ALA A 15 6.71 11.07 -4.17
CA ALA A 15 7.86 10.65 -4.99
C ALA A 15 9.08 10.16 -4.17
N LYS A 16 8.83 9.60 -2.98
CA LYS A 16 9.86 9.01 -2.09
C LYS A 16 10.08 7.52 -2.33
N ALA A 17 9.17 6.88 -3.04
CA ALA A 17 9.25 5.50 -3.51
C ALA A 17 8.40 5.38 -4.77
N GLY A 18 8.67 4.40 -5.63
CA GLY A 18 7.78 4.05 -6.72
C GLY A 18 6.72 3.02 -6.32
N PRO A 19 5.83 2.62 -7.25
CA PRO A 19 4.77 1.66 -7.01
C PRO A 19 5.26 0.26 -6.57
N GLU A 20 6.52 -0.09 -6.84
CA GLU A 20 7.14 -1.35 -6.47
C GLU A 20 7.08 -1.66 -4.96
N VAL A 21 7.02 -0.62 -4.12
CA VAL A 21 6.90 -0.77 -2.66
C VAL A 21 5.66 -1.55 -2.23
N PHE A 22 4.58 -1.51 -3.01
CA PHE A 22 3.37 -2.29 -2.71
C PHE A 22 3.62 -3.78 -2.93
N SER A 23 4.25 -4.15 -4.04
CA SER A 23 4.60 -5.53 -4.36
C SER A 23 5.59 -6.11 -3.36
N GLU A 24 6.59 -5.33 -2.94
CA GLU A 24 7.53 -5.74 -1.89
C GLU A 24 6.82 -6.01 -0.55
N LEU A 25 5.87 -5.16 -0.15
CA LEU A 25 5.12 -5.36 1.08
C LEU A 25 4.19 -6.58 0.98
N LEU A 26 3.51 -6.77 -0.15
CA LEU A 26 2.62 -7.92 -0.40
C LEU A 26 3.36 -9.25 -0.35
N ASN A 27 4.58 -9.31 -0.90
CA ASN A 27 5.41 -10.51 -0.89
C ASN A 27 5.88 -10.91 0.51
N ASN A 28 5.92 -9.96 1.45
CA ASN A 28 6.31 -10.21 2.83
C ASN A 28 5.12 -10.60 3.73
N ILE A 29 3.89 -10.47 3.25
CA ILE A 29 2.69 -10.91 3.95
C ILE A 29 2.44 -12.36 3.59
N VAL A 30 2.53 -13.26 4.58
CA VAL A 30 2.37 -14.71 4.40
C VAL A 30 0.89 -15.11 4.46
N ASP A 31 0.12 -14.43 5.31
CA ASP A 31 -1.29 -14.70 5.52
C ASP A 31 -2.14 -14.07 4.40
N ASP A 32 -3.02 -14.87 3.80
CA ASP A 32 -3.79 -14.44 2.63
C ASP A 32 -4.87 -13.40 3.00
N ASP A 33 -5.48 -13.51 4.18
CA ASP A 33 -6.46 -12.53 4.67
C ASP A 33 -5.76 -11.19 4.97
N GLU A 34 -4.55 -11.24 5.53
CA GLU A 34 -3.74 -10.05 5.74
C GLU A 34 -3.34 -9.38 4.40
N ARG A 35 -3.05 -10.19 3.38
CA ARG A 35 -2.70 -9.70 2.05
C ARG A 35 -3.88 -8.97 1.43
N GLU A 36 -5.07 -9.58 1.44
CA GLU A 36 -6.29 -8.97 0.92
C GLU A 36 -6.60 -7.65 1.65
N PHE A 37 -6.51 -7.64 2.98
CA PHE A 37 -6.75 -6.44 3.75
C PHE A 37 -5.73 -5.33 3.45
N PHE A 38 -4.46 -5.66 3.19
CA PHE A 38 -3.47 -4.69 2.74
C PHE A 38 -3.83 -4.10 1.37
N GLU A 39 -4.22 -4.92 0.40
CA GLU A 39 -4.61 -4.47 -0.94
C GLU A 39 -5.82 -3.53 -0.88
N GLN A 40 -6.85 -3.88 -0.13
CA GLN A 40 -8.02 -3.03 0.08
C GLN A 40 -7.63 -1.68 0.73
N ALA A 41 -6.74 -1.69 1.72
CA ALA A 41 -6.24 -0.47 2.34
C ALA A 41 -5.44 0.40 1.35
N VAL A 42 -4.59 -0.18 0.51
CA VAL A 42 -3.85 0.56 -0.53
C VAL A 42 -4.82 1.23 -1.50
N VAL A 43 -5.86 0.53 -1.96
CA VAL A 43 -6.89 1.11 -2.84
C VAL A 43 -7.58 2.30 -2.18
N LYS A 44 -8.01 2.14 -0.93
CA LYS A 44 -8.62 3.22 -0.12
C LYS A 44 -7.71 4.46 -0.05
N TYR A 45 -6.44 4.27 0.31
CA TYR A 45 -5.52 5.40 0.49
C TYR A 45 -5.08 6.04 -0.83
N LYS A 46 -4.95 5.27 -1.91
CA LYS A 46 -4.70 5.81 -3.25
C LYS A 46 -5.81 6.79 -3.65
N ALA A 47 -7.07 6.41 -3.45
CA ALA A 47 -8.21 7.28 -3.72
C ALA A 47 -8.21 8.54 -2.84
N GLN A 48 -7.91 8.41 -1.54
CA GLN A 48 -7.85 9.56 -0.62
C GLN A 48 -6.69 10.52 -0.93
N MET A 49 -5.55 10.01 -1.40
CA MET A 49 -4.33 10.79 -1.66
C MET A 49 -4.18 11.20 -3.13
N GLY A 50 -5.11 10.83 -4.01
CA GLY A 50 -5.07 11.18 -5.44
C GLY A 50 -3.98 10.46 -6.24
N VAL A 51 -3.48 9.32 -5.73
CA VAL A 51 -2.48 8.48 -6.41
C VAL A 51 -3.20 7.53 -7.36
N ARG A 52 -2.82 7.52 -8.64
CA ARG A 52 -3.36 6.59 -9.66
C ARG A 52 -2.47 5.37 -9.78
#